data_AF-A0A1X1QV45-F1
#
_entry.id   AF-A0A1X1QV45-F1
#
_cell.length_a   1.000
_cell.length_b   1.000
_cell.length_c   1.000
_cell.angle_alpha   90.00
_cell.angle_beta   90.00
_cell.angle_gamma   90.00
#
_symmetry.space_group_name_H-M   'P 1'
#
loop_
_entity.id
_entity.type
_entity.pdbx_description
1 polymer ?
#
loop_
_entity_poly.entity_id
_entity_poly.type
_entity_poly.pdbx_seq_one_letter_code
_entity_poly.pdbx_strand_id
1 'polypeptide(L)'
;MNANHGISSVAPSAPPTAIAVDDVSSRHVNISWGPPPAEEQNRVINLYQINLAFSDKETLFKEVLVFSTALTTIYISDLLPYHNYTFTVVAITLEHWPLSVPVNFQTLEDGKMLFMIQL
;
A
#
# COMPACT_ATOMS: atom_id res chain seq x y z
N MET A 1 2.90 -21.91 11.03
CA MET A 1 2.59 -20.60 11.62
C MET A 1 2.88 -19.54 10.57
N ASN A 2 1.89 -18.68 10.38
CA ASN A 2 1.73 -17.61 9.41
C ASN A 2 3.00 -16.78 9.17
N ALA A 3 3.60 -16.96 8.00
CA ALA A 3 4.55 -15.98 7.47
C ALA A 3 3.79 -14.69 7.18
N ASN A 4 4.01 -13.66 8.01
CA ASN A 4 3.73 -12.29 7.59
C ASN A 4 4.68 -12.00 6.42
N HIS A 5 4.14 -12.10 5.21
CA HIS A 5 4.76 -11.60 3.99
C HIS A 5 4.99 -10.09 4.16
N GLY A 6 6.16 -9.71 4.65
CA GLY A 6 6.70 -8.37 4.45
C GLY A 6 7.01 -8.22 2.97
N ILE A 7 6.05 -7.72 2.22
CA ILE A 7 6.23 -7.34 0.81
C ILE A 7 7.32 -6.26 0.82
N SER A 8 8.53 -6.60 0.36
CA SER A 8 9.59 -5.61 0.09
C SER A 8 9.15 -4.78 -1.12
N SER A 9 8.33 -3.77 -0.87
CA SER A 9 7.88 -2.81 -1.87
C SER A 9 8.97 -1.75 -2.05
N VAL A 10 9.76 -1.87 -3.12
CA VAL A 10 10.58 -0.75 -3.58
C VAL A 10 9.63 0.28 -4.18
N ALA A 11 9.61 1.47 -3.60
CA ALA A 11 8.95 2.62 -4.22
C ALA A 11 9.63 2.87 -5.59
N PRO A 12 8.87 3.01 -6.68
CA PRO A 12 9.43 3.34 -7.98
C PRO A 12 10.15 4.68 -7.90
N SER A 13 11.10 4.85 -8.82
CA SER A 13 12.01 5.99 -8.90
C SER A 13 11.29 7.35 -9.01
N ALA A 14 10.02 7.35 -9.40
CA ALA A 14 9.22 8.55 -9.69
C ALA A 14 7.77 8.44 -9.15
N PRO A 15 7.14 9.57 -8.79
CA PRO A 15 5.74 9.60 -8.35
C PRO A 15 4.77 9.34 -9.52
N PRO A 16 3.55 8.83 -9.24
CA PRO A 16 2.46 8.83 -10.21
C PRO A 16 2.16 10.25 -10.73
N THR A 17 1.73 10.33 -11.98
CA THR A 17 1.54 11.60 -12.70
C THR A 17 0.06 11.92 -12.86
N ALA A 18 -0.28 13.04 -13.53
CA ALA A 18 -1.64 13.36 -13.98
C ALA A 18 -2.74 13.16 -12.92
N ILE A 19 -2.50 13.63 -11.68
CA ILE A 19 -3.50 13.54 -10.61
C ILE A 19 -4.74 14.35 -10.99
N ALA A 20 -5.90 13.72 -10.98
CA ALA A 20 -7.20 14.36 -11.20
C ALA A 20 -8.17 13.99 -10.08
N VAL A 21 -8.98 14.97 -9.68
CA VAL A 21 -9.99 14.84 -8.62
C VAL A 21 -11.34 15.18 -9.23
N ASP A 22 -12.24 14.20 -9.23
CA ASP A 22 -13.54 14.25 -9.87
C ASP A 22 -14.64 13.79 -8.88
N ASP A 23 -15.90 14.06 -9.22
CA ASP A 23 -17.08 13.60 -8.45
C ASP A 23 -16.98 13.82 -6.92
N VAL A 24 -16.71 15.09 -6.55
CA VAL A 24 -16.56 15.49 -5.14
C VAL A 24 -17.93 15.77 -4.54
N SER A 25 -18.24 15.12 -3.41
CA SER A 25 -19.38 15.45 -2.56
C SER A 25 -18.96 15.68 -1.11
N SER A 26 -19.94 15.84 -0.22
CA SER A 26 -19.67 15.95 1.22
C SER A 26 -19.19 14.65 1.86
N ARG A 27 -19.32 13.50 1.17
CA ARG A 27 -19.01 12.17 1.72
C ARG A 27 -18.24 11.25 0.78
N HIS A 28 -17.94 11.69 -0.44
CA HIS A 28 -17.15 10.89 -1.37
C HIS A 28 -16.29 11.73 -2.29
N VAL A 29 -15.31 11.06 -2.90
CA VAL A 29 -14.50 11.61 -3.98
C VAL A 29 -14.06 10.48 -4.91
N ASN A 30 -13.94 10.78 -6.20
CA ASN A 30 -13.23 9.94 -7.15
C ASN A 30 -11.89 10.58 -7.51
N ILE A 31 -10.80 9.83 -7.41
CA ILE A 31 -9.46 10.32 -7.72
C ILE A 31 -8.84 9.39 -8.76
N SER A 32 -8.18 9.96 -9.76
CA SER A 32 -7.43 9.22 -10.76
C SER A 32 -6.02 9.78 -10.92
N TRP A 33 -5.14 8.96 -11.49
CA TRP A 33 -3.74 9.31 -11.74
C TRP A 33 -3.23 8.61 -13.00
N GLY A 34 -2.10 9.07 -13.51
CA GLY A 34 -1.29 8.38 -14.51
C GLY A 34 -0.18 7.56 -13.86
N PRO A 35 0.38 6.56 -14.56
CA PRO A 35 1.58 5.89 -14.09
C PRO A 35 2.76 6.88 -13.98
N PRO A 36 3.78 6.56 -13.16
CA PRO A 36 5.11 7.17 -13.26
C PRO A 36 5.66 7.09 -14.69
N PRO A 37 6.55 8.00 -15.12
CA PRO A 37 7.16 7.97 -16.45
C PRO A 37 7.83 6.63 -16.76
N ALA A 38 7.61 6.09 -17.95
CA ALA A 38 8.09 4.76 -18.35
C ALA A 38 9.61 4.61 -18.25
N GLU A 39 10.37 5.68 -18.57
CA GLU A 39 11.84 5.74 -18.46
C GLU A 39 12.33 5.59 -17.02
N GLU A 40 11.50 5.97 -16.05
CA GLU A 40 11.79 5.92 -14.62
C GLU A 40 11.11 4.73 -13.93
N GLN A 41 10.21 4.05 -14.64
CA GLN A 41 9.42 2.96 -14.09
C GLN A 41 10.31 1.74 -13.83
N ASN A 42 11.36 1.51 -14.66
CA ASN A 42 12.39 0.46 -14.62
C ASN A 42 11.91 -1.00 -14.35
N ARG A 43 10.62 -1.19 -14.05
CA ARG A 43 9.94 -2.35 -13.49
C ARG A 43 8.42 -2.18 -13.69
N VAL A 44 7.69 -3.29 -13.68
CA VAL A 44 6.22 -3.29 -13.79
C VAL A 44 5.61 -2.85 -12.45
N ILE A 45 4.59 -2.00 -12.50
CA ILE A 45 3.80 -1.62 -11.32
C ILE A 45 2.75 -2.68 -11.07
N ASN A 46 2.71 -3.18 -9.84
CA ASN A 46 1.75 -4.20 -9.43
C ASN A 46 0.57 -3.58 -8.66
N LEU A 47 0.82 -2.50 -7.94
CA LEU A 47 -0.14 -1.88 -7.03
C LEU A 47 0.15 -0.40 -6.89
N TYR A 48 -0.86 0.38 -6.53
CA TYR A 48 -0.72 1.73 -5.99
C TYR A 48 -1.18 1.70 -4.54
N GLN A 49 -0.41 2.34 -3.66
CA GLN A 49 -0.83 2.65 -2.30
C GLN A 49 -1.21 4.12 -2.22
N ILE A 50 -2.35 4.38 -1.60
CA ILE A 50 -2.93 5.70 -1.42
C ILE A 50 -2.94 5.99 0.07
N ASN A 51 -2.46 7.17 0.46
CA ASN A 51 -2.68 7.70 1.81
C ASN A 51 -3.56 8.95 1.71
N LEU A 52 -4.70 8.91 2.40
CA LEU A 52 -5.62 10.04 2.54
C LEU A 52 -5.55 10.53 3.98
N ALA A 53 -4.93 11.69 4.18
CA ALA A 53 -4.73 12.27 5.51
C ALA A 53 -5.72 13.41 5.77
N PHE A 54 -6.24 13.49 6.98
CA PHE A 54 -6.98 14.65 7.47
C PHE A 54 -6.64 14.93 8.94
N SER A 55 -6.93 16.14 9.39
CA SER A 55 -6.78 16.53 10.79
C SER A 55 -8.06 17.14 11.29
N ASP A 56 -8.49 16.70 12.47
CA ASP A 56 -9.57 17.36 13.18
C ASP A 56 -9.00 18.58 13.93
N LYS A 57 -9.59 19.75 13.64
CA LYS A 57 -9.15 21.04 14.20
C LYS A 57 -9.40 21.11 15.70
N GLU A 58 -10.35 20.36 16.23
CA GLU A 58 -10.74 20.41 17.64
C GLU A 58 -9.87 19.48 18.50
N THR A 59 -9.47 18.33 17.95
CA THR A 59 -8.80 17.27 18.72
C THR A 59 -7.28 17.20 18.51
N LEU A 60 -6.71 18.02 17.61
CA LEU A 60 -5.31 17.95 17.15
C LEU A 60 -4.92 16.57 16.59
N PHE A 61 -5.90 15.68 16.39
CA PHE A 61 -5.69 14.33 15.92
C PHE A 61 -5.51 14.32 14.41
N LYS A 62 -4.48 13.62 13.93
CA LYS A 62 -4.23 13.40 12.51
C LYS A 62 -4.54 11.95 12.19
N GLU A 63 -5.50 11.74 11.31
CA GLU A 63 -5.86 10.42 10.82
C GLU A 63 -5.33 10.23 9.40
N VAL A 64 -4.87 9.02 9.11
CA VAL A 64 -4.37 8.62 7.78
C VAL A 64 -5.06 7.32 7.39
N LEU A 65 -5.89 7.40 6.37
CA LEU A 65 -6.54 6.25 5.75
C LEU A 65 -5.62 5.72 4.65
N VAL A 66 -5.35 4.41 4.65
CA VAL A 66 -4.47 3.76 3.67
C VAL A 66 -5.29 2.81 2.80
N PHE A 67 -5.18 2.97 1.49
CA PHE A 67 -5.86 2.13 0.51
C PHE A 67 -4.86 1.55 -0.49
N SER A 68 -5.24 0.47 -1.15
CA SER A 68 -4.46 -0.11 -2.23
C SER A 68 -5.33 -0.53 -3.41
N THR A 69 -4.83 -0.33 -4.62
CA THR A 69 -5.52 -0.72 -5.86
C THR A 69 -4.51 -0.99 -6.96
N ALA A 70 -4.79 -1.95 -7.84
CA ALA A 70 -3.99 -2.16 -9.07
C ALA A 70 -4.40 -1.19 -10.19
N LEU A 71 -5.51 -0.46 -10.02
CA LEU A 71 -6.02 0.50 -10.99
C LEU A 71 -5.37 1.87 -10.79
N THR A 72 -5.52 2.72 -11.80
CA THR A 72 -5.10 4.12 -11.76
C THR A 72 -6.22 5.08 -11.32
N THR A 73 -7.16 4.55 -10.53
CA THR A 73 -8.30 5.30 -10.00
C THR A 73 -8.81 4.65 -8.71
N ILE A 74 -9.40 5.47 -7.84
CA ILE A 74 -10.06 5.04 -6.61
C ILE A 74 -11.27 5.92 -6.31
N TYR A 75 -12.38 5.28 -5.97
CA TYR A 75 -13.54 5.91 -5.36
C TYR A 75 -13.47 5.73 -3.83
N ILE A 76 -13.52 6.82 -3.08
CA ILE A 76 -13.46 6.82 -1.61
C ILE A 76 -14.77 7.38 -1.08
N SER A 77 -15.49 6.59 -0.28
CA SER A 77 -16.73 6.97 0.40
C SER A 77 -16.52 7.23 1.90
N ASP A 78 -17.61 7.59 2.58
CA ASP A 78 -17.68 7.75 4.04
C ASP A 78 -16.72 8.81 4.59
N LEU A 79 -16.41 9.81 3.77
CA LEU A 79 -15.66 10.98 4.21
C LEU A 79 -16.48 11.81 5.21
N LEU A 80 -15.76 12.48 6.11
CA LEU A 80 -16.34 13.43 7.03
C LEU A 80 -16.67 14.73 6.27
N PRO A 81 -17.92 15.21 6.33
CA PRO A 81 -18.30 16.48 5.71
C PRO A 81 -17.48 17.65 6.26
N TYR A 82 -17.18 18.63 5.42
CA TYR A 82 -16.49 19.88 5.80
C TYR A 82 -15.08 19.66 6.40
N HIS A 83 -14.37 18.63 5.93
CA HIS A 83 -12.98 18.37 6.28
C HIS A 83 -12.06 18.54 5.08
N ASN A 84 -10.84 19.04 5.34
CA ASN A 84 -9.80 19.11 4.33
C ASN A 84 -8.99 17.82 4.33
N TYR A 85 -8.93 17.17 3.18
CA TYR A 85 -8.17 15.95 2.97
C TYR A 85 -6.95 16.20 2.08
N THR A 86 -5.83 15.56 2.41
CA THR A 86 -4.62 15.54 1.59
C THR A 86 -4.43 14.13 1.04
N PHE A 87 -4.44 14.01 -0.28
CA PHE A 87 -4.20 12.76 -0.99
C PHE A 87 -2.74 12.63 -1.40
N THR A 88 -2.18 11.43 -1.20
CA THR A 88 -0.88 11.02 -1.75
C THR A 88 -0.99 9.62 -2.32
N VAL A 89 -0.30 9.36 -3.42
CA VAL A 89 -0.26 8.05 -4.06
C VAL A 89 1.16 7.68 -4.40
N VAL A 90 1.50 6.43 -4.15
CA VAL A 90 2.78 5.83 -4.51
C VAL A 90 2.52 4.58 -5.33
N ALA A 91 3.21 4.44 -6.45
CA ALA A 91 3.23 3.17 -7.15
C ALA A 91 4.07 2.15 -6.37
N ILE A 92 3.77 0.87 -6.48
CA ILE A 92 4.49 -0.22 -5.81
C ILE A 92 4.87 -1.23 -6.88
N THR A 93 6.16 -1.50 -6.95
CA THR A 93 6.73 -2.54 -7.82
C THR A 93 7.11 -3.74 -6.96
N LEU A 94 6.86 -4.97 -7.44
CA LEU A 94 7.43 -6.16 -6.81
C LEU A 94 8.86 -6.35 -7.30
N GLU A 95 9.79 -6.55 -6.37
CA GLU A 95 11.07 -7.18 -6.71
C GLU A 95 10.83 -8.67 -7.00
N HIS A 96 11.32 -9.15 -8.13
CA HIS A 96 11.53 -10.58 -8.33
C HIS A 96 12.65 -11.04 -7.37
N TRP A 97 12.31 -11.39 -6.13
CA TRP A 97 13.15 -12.28 -5.33
C TRP A 97 12.78 -13.72 -5.68
N PRO A 98 13.75 -14.63 -5.93
CA PRO A 98 13.41 -16.01 -6.25
C PRO A 98 12.70 -16.66 -5.06
N LEU A 99 11.61 -17.39 -5.32
CA LEU A 99 11.01 -18.26 -4.32
C LEU A 99 12.10 -19.20 -3.78
N SER A 100 12.16 -19.41 -2.46
CA SER A 100 13.01 -20.46 -1.92
C SER A 100 12.53 -21.80 -2.45
N VAL A 101 13.44 -22.77 -2.59
CA VAL A 101 13.03 -24.16 -2.86
C VAL A 101 12.05 -24.63 -1.77
N PRO A 102 10.99 -25.38 -2.09
CA PRO A 102 10.04 -25.86 -1.08
C PRO A 102 10.77 -26.67 0.00
N VAL A 103 10.63 -26.25 1.27
CA VAL A 103 11.16 -27.00 2.41
C VAL A 103 10.00 -27.68 3.11
N ASN A 104 9.96 -29.01 3.04
CA ASN A 104 9.03 -29.80 3.84
C ASN A 104 9.62 -30.00 5.24
N PHE A 105 8.84 -29.72 6.26
CA PHE A 105 9.20 -30.06 7.64
C PHE A 105 7.98 -30.60 8.38
N GLN A 106 8.23 -31.43 9.38
CA GLN A 106 7.21 -31.99 10.26
C GLN A 106 7.41 -31.45 11.67
N THR A 107 6.32 -31.03 12.31
CA THR A 107 6.35 -30.52 13.68
C THR A 107 6.64 -31.66 14.66
N LEU A 108 7.31 -31.36 15.78
CA LEU A 108 7.50 -32.32 16.86
C LEU A 108 6.20 -32.62 17.59
N GLU A 109 6.19 -33.74 18.31
CA GLU A 109 5.14 -34.10 19.26
C GLU A 109 5.10 -33.14 20.46
N ASP A 110 3.92 -33.03 21.07
CA ASP A 110 3.65 -32.07 22.15
C ASP A 110 4.59 -32.27 23.35
N GLY A 111 5.13 -31.18 23.89
CA GLY A 111 6.10 -31.18 24.99
C GLY A 111 7.58 -31.33 24.60
N LYS A 112 7.91 -31.44 23.31
CA LYS A 112 9.32 -31.44 22.84
C LYS A 112 9.72 -30.08 22.27
N MET A 113 10.84 -29.54 22.73
CA MET A 113 11.42 -28.29 22.23
C MET A 113 12.70 -28.57 21.45
N LEU A 114 12.76 -28.10 20.20
CA LEU A 114 14.00 -28.03 19.43
C LEU A 114 14.69 -26.69 19.73
N PHE A 115 15.92 -26.74 20.23
CA PHE A 115 16.79 -25.57 20.24
C PHE A 115 17.50 -25.49 18.90
N MET A 116 16.98 -24.68 17.99
CA MET A 116 17.75 -24.28 16.81
C MET A 116 18.61 -23.09 17.21
N ILE A 117 19.94 -23.27 17.17
CA ILE A 117 20.85 -22.13 17.09
C ILE A 117 21.09 -21.93 15.60
N GLN A 118 20.70 -20.79 15.06
CA GLN A 118 21.10 -20.37 13.72
C GLN A 118 22.38 -19.54 13.86
N LEU A 119 23.41 -19.86 13.08
CA LEU A 119 24.65 -19.08 12.93
C LEU A 119 24.37 -17.70 12.35
#